data_AF-A0AAD9S4B7-F1
#
_entry.id   AF-A0AAD9S4B7-F1
#
_cell.length_a   1.000
_cell.length_b   1.000
_cell.length_c   1.000
_cell.angle_alpha   90.00
_cell.angle_beta   90.00
_cell.angle_gamma   90.00
#
_symmetry.space_group_name_H-M   'P 1'
#
loop_
_entity.id
_entity.type
_entity.pdbx_description
1 polymer ?
#
loop_
_entity_poly.entity_id
_entity_poly.type
_entity_poly.pdbx_seq_one_letter_code
_entity_poly.pdbx_strand_id
1 'polypeptide(L)'
;MFPRTFVQFVLLAIAPLALSSPIELEGRDTAATNIKCTDKAANIDEHNKNVALLQICGGIAGSIQKCGGSPTSTTGQSGDAKFTLTPTDSGATINISKGRWEQCIKSAEATCTNGSAYTATCPGGASTGDINFELTKQ
;
A
#
# COMPACT_ATOMS: atom_id res chain seq x y z
N MET A 1 28.40 -70.32 -30.45
CA MET A 1 29.03 -69.26 -29.63
C MET A 1 27.96 -68.18 -29.43
N PHE A 2 27.28 -68.16 -28.29
CA PHE A 2 26.16 -67.25 -28.00
C PHE A 2 26.64 -66.12 -27.08
N PRO A 3 26.43 -64.83 -27.39
CA PRO A 3 26.54 -63.78 -26.40
C PRO A 3 25.16 -63.55 -25.76
N ARG A 4 25.07 -63.69 -24.44
CA ARG A 4 23.91 -63.27 -23.65
C ARG A 4 24.14 -61.85 -23.17
N THR A 5 23.46 -60.91 -23.82
CA THR A 5 23.44 -59.48 -23.52
C THR A 5 22.86 -59.24 -22.12
N PHE A 6 23.63 -58.56 -21.27
CA PHE A 6 23.24 -58.13 -19.93
C PHE A 6 22.32 -56.90 -20.08
N VAL A 7 21.03 -57.03 -19.80
CA VAL A 7 20.08 -55.90 -19.81
C VAL A 7 20.12 -55.25 -18.43
N GLN A 8 20.76 -54.09 -18.35
CA GLN A 8 20.85 -53.27 -17.15
C GLN A 8 19.60 -52.38 -17.05
N PHE A 9 18.71 -52.69 -16.12
CA PHE A 9 17.57 -51.84 -15.76
C PHE A 9 18.07 -50.63 -14.95
N VAL A 10 17.97 -49.43 -15.52
CA VAL A 10 18.18 -48.17 -14.80
C VAL A 10 16.82 -47.68 -14.31
N LEU A 11 16.58 -47.74 -13.00
CA LEU A 11 15.45 -47.08 -12.34
C LEU A 11 15.75 -45.57 -12.21
N LEU A 12 15.03 -44.73 -12.94
CA LEU A 12 14.99 -43.28 -12.71
C LEU A 12 14.00 -42.99 -11.58
N ALA A 13 14.48 -42.50 -10.44
CA ALA A 13 13.63 -41.95 -9.39
C ALA A 13 13.16 -40.54 -9.78
N ILE A 14 11.85 -40.37 -9.97
CA ILE A 14 11.23 -39.07 -10.26
C ILE A 14 10.95 -38.40 -8.90
N ALA A 15 11.72 -37.37 -8.55
CA ALA A 15 11.43 -36.53 -7.39
C ALA A 15 10.37 -35.48 -7.75
N PRO A 16 9.27 -35.32 -6.99
CA PRO A 16 8.30 -34.28 -7.25
C PRO A 16 8.86 -32.91 -6.85
N LEU A 17 9.00 -32.01 -7.84
CA LEU A 17 9.23 -30.59 -7.62
C LEU A 17 7.94 -29.97 -7.07
N ALA A 18 7.90 -29.72 -5.76
CA ALA A 18 6.83 -28.95 -5.15
C ALA A 18 6.93 -27.49 -5.62
N LEU A 19 6.09 -27.11 -6.58
CA LEU A 19 5.86 -25.71 -6.96
C LEU A 19 5.07 -25.05 -5.83
N SER A 20 5.72 -24.20 -5.05
CA SER A 20 5.03 -23.31 -4.11
C SER A 20 4.46 -22.12 -4.88
N SER A 21 3.18 -22.20 -5.24
CA SER A 21 2.46 -21.02 -5.73
C SER A 21 2.37 -20.01 -4.59
N PRO A 22 2.60 -18.70 -4.84
CA PRO A 22 2.29 -17.68 -3.84
C PRO A 22 0.79 -17.75 -3.54
N ILE A 23 0.45 -17.80 -2.26
CA ILE A 23 -0.95 -17.66 -1.80
C ILE A 23 -1.36 -16.22 -2.10
N GLU A 24 -2.22 -16.02 -3.09
CA GLU A 24 -2.92 -14.76 -3.31
C GLU A 24 -3.93 -14.58 -2.17
N LEU A 25 -3.54 -13.78 -1.17
CA LEU A 25 -4.44 -13.28 -0.13
C LEU A 25 -5.38 -12.24 -0.76
N GLU A 26 -6.38 -12.72 -1.52
CA GLU A 26 -7.53 -11.93 -1.97
C GLU A 26 -8.16 -11.23 -0.74
N GLY A 27 -7.96 -9.91 -0.63
CA GLY A 27 -8.47 -9.11 0.50
C GLY A 27 -7.44 -8.17 1.16
N ARG A 28 -6.16 -8.23 0.75
CA ARG A 28 -5.11 -7.32 1.25
C ARG A 28 -4.46 -6.48 0.15
N ASP A 29 -5.20 -6.11 -0.89
CA ASP A 29 -4.65 -5.07 -1.75
C ASP A 29 -4.62 -3.75 -0.97
N THR A 30 -3.40 -3.28 -0.71
CA THR A 30 -3.08 -2.01 -0.05
C THR A 30 -2.16 -1.19 -0.95
N ALA A 31 -1.97 -1.61 -2.20
CA ALA A 31 -1.24 -0.84 -3.18
C ALA A 31 -2.15 0.30 -3.63
N ALA A 32 -1.64 1.53 -3.56
CA ALA A 32 -2.35 2.68 -4.04
C ALA A 32 -2.55 2.59 -5.56
N THR A 33 -3.72 2.99 -6.02
CA THR A 33 -4.11 3.07 -7.43
C THR A 33 -4.30 4.53 -7.83
N ASN A 34 -4.52 4.79 -9.12
CA ASN A 34 -4.74 6.15 -9.65
C ASN A 34 -3.64 7.16 -9.26
N ILE A 35 -2.41 6.67 -9.07
CA ILE A 35 -1.29 7.50 -8.61
C ILE A 35 -0.94 8.50 -9.71
N LYS A 36 -0.97 9.78 -9.36
CA LYS A 36 -0.57 10.87 -10.24
C LYS A 36 0.35 11.82 -9.48
N CYS A 37 1.58 11.94 -9.95
CA CYS A 37 2.51 12.94 -9.43
C CYS A 37 2.10 14.32 -9.97
N THR A 38 1.56 15.16 -9.10
CA THR A 38 0.98 16.47 -9.45
C THR A 38 2.05 17.55 -9.53
N ASP A 39 3.09 17.45 -8.72
CA ASP A 39 4.29 18.29 -8.81
C ASP A 39 5.54 17.51 -8.41
N LYS A 40 6.38 17.19 -9.39
CA LYS A 40 7.65 16.48 -9.18
C LYS A 40 8.75 17.37 -8.58
N ALA A 41 8.58 18.69 -8.63
CA ALA A 41 9.53 19.68 -8.13
C ALA A 41 9.10 20.27 -6.78
N ALA A 42 8.08 19.70 -6.13
CA ALA A 42 7.58 20.18 -4.85
C ALA A 42 8.70 20.17 -3.78
N ASN A 43 9.63 19.21 -3.81
CA ASN A 43 10.71 19.09 -2.82
C ASN A 43 10.16 19.10 -1.38
N ILE A 44 9.14 18.28 -1.11
CA ILE A 44 8.56 18.11 0.22
C ILE A 44 9.56 17.39 1.11
N ASP A 45 9.83 17.93 2.30
CA ASP A 45 10.75 17.33 3.25
C ASP A 45 10.24 15.96 3.76
N GLU A 46 11.14 14.97 3.81
CA GLU A 46 10.78 13.60 4.16
C GLU A 46 10.36 13.46 5.64
N HIS A 47 11.01 14.21 6.54
CA HIS A 47 10.63 14.20 7.95
C HIS A 47 9.23 14.78 8.13
N ASN A 48 8.96 15.94 7.53
CA ASN A 48 7.64 16.57 7.52
C ASN A 48 6.56 15.64 6.97
N LYS A 49 6.83 14.99 5.84
CA LYS A 49 5.92 14.00 5.24
C LYS A 49 5.62 12.83 6.18
N ASN A 50 6.64 12.24 6.81
CA ASN A 50 6.47 11.12 7.73
C ASN A 50 5.69 11.51 9.00
N VAL A 51 5.88 12.73 9.51
CA VAL A 51 5.08 13.26 10.61
C VAL A 51 3.65 13.52 10.14
N ALA A 52 3.45 14.19 9.00
CA ALA A 52 2.14 14.49 8.44
C ALA A 52 1.31 13.22 8.20
N LEU A 53 1.93 12.15 7.70
CA LEU A 53 1.33 10.82 7.52
C LEU A 53 0.69 10.32 8.81
N LEU A 54 1.35 10.52 9.95
CA LEU A 54 0.91 10.06 11.27
C LEU A 54 -0.08 11.01 11.95
N GLN A 55 -0.29 12.23 11.43
CA GLN A 55 -1.15 13.26 12.04
C GLN A 55 -2.61 13.18 11.58
N ILE A 56 -2.96 12.30 10.62
CA ILE A 56 -4.36 12.12 10.21
C ILE A 56 -5.24 11.70 11.40
N CYS A 57 -6.53 12.05 11.36
CA CYS A 57 -7.49 11.82 12.45
C CYS A 57 -7.05 12.38 13.82
N GLY A 58 -6.25 13.44 13.85
CA GLY A 58 -5.71 14.00 15.11
C GLY A 58 -4.54 13.20 15.70
N GLY A 59 -4.00 12.23 14.95
CA GLY A 59 -2.86 11.41 15.34
C GLY A 59 -3.16 9.92 15.36
N ILE A 60 -2.56 9.16 14.44
CA ILE A 60 -2.57 7.68 14.39
C ILE A 60 -1.22 7.09 14.81
N ALA A 61 -0.62 7.66 15.86
CA ALA A 61 0.62 7.19 16.46
C ALA A 61 0.37 6.47 17.79
N GLY A 62 1.34 5.68 18.26
CA GLY A 62 1.29 5.08 19.60
C GLY A 62 0.16 4.05 19.77
N SER A 63 -0.78 4.29 20.70
CA SER A 63 -1.90 3.38 20.98
C SER A 63 -3.04 3.49 19.96
N ILE A 64 -3.13 4.60 19.22
CA ILE A 64 -4.13 4.81 18.17
C ILE A 64 -3.57 4.19 16.88
N GLN A 65 -4.16 3.09 16.45
CA GLN A 65 -3.73 2.33 15.27
C GLN A 65 -4.70 2.46 14.09
N LYS A 66 -5.64 3.42 14.17
CA LYS A 66 -6.73 3.56 13.21
C LYS A 66 -7.25 4.99 13.16
N CYS A 67 -7.43 5.50 11.94
CA CYS A 67 -8.23 6.68 11.66
C CYS A 67 -9.67 6.20 11.44
N GLY A 68 -10.52 6.42 12.45
CA GLY A 68 -11.90 5.96 12.52
C GLY A 68 -12.75 6.93 13.35
N GLY A 69 -13.97 6.54 13.73
CA GLY A 69 -14.91 7.46 14.36
C GLY A 69 -15.74 8.27 13.35
N SER A 70 -15.80 7.77 12.12
CA SER A 70 -16.65 8.27 11.04
C SER A 70 -16.41 9.70 10.52
N PRO A 71 -15.18 10.23 10.44
CA PRO A 71 -14.96 11.49 9.73
C PRO A 71 -15.14 11.29 8.22
N THR A 72 -15.75 12.26 7.53
CA THR A 72 -15.88 12.27 6.06
C THR A 72 -14.66 12.86 5.37
N SER A 73 -13.77 13.50 6.13
CA SER A 73 -12.47 13.95 5.67
C SER A 73 -11.51 14.06 6.86
N THR A 74 -10.22 13.92 6.60
CA THR A 74 -9.21 14.25 7.60
C THR A 74 -7.96 14.80 6.92
N THR A 75 -7.17 15.53 7.70
CA THR A 75 -5.88 16.05 7.26
C THR A 75 -4.82 15.71 8.28
N GLY A 76 -3.62 15.39 7.78
CA GLY A 76 -2.41 15.32 8.59
C GLY A 76 -1.40 16.30 8.01
N GLN A 77 -0.82 17.16 8.85
CA GLN A 77 0.07 18.22 8.40
C GLN A 77 1.27 18.33 9.33
N SER A 78 2.44 18.58 8.73
CA SER A 78 3.67 18.92 9.45
C SER A 78 4.59 19.68 8.52
N GLY A 79 5.09 20.84 8.97
CA GLY A 79 5.96 21.70 8.15
C GLY A 79 5.38 21.96 6.76
N ASP A 80 6.11 21.56 5.72
CA ASP A 80 5.74 21.75 4.32
C ASP A 80 4.91 20.60 3.72
N ALA A 81 4.57 19.57 4.49
CA ALA A 81 3.79 18.42 4.02
C ALA A 81 2.36 18.43 4.56
N LYS A 82 1.38 18.23 3.67
CA LYS A 82 -0.03 18.04 4.04
C LYS A 82 -0.67 16.89 3.28
N PHE A 83 -1.16 15.91 4.03
CA PHE A 83 -2.06 14.87 3.55
C PHE A 83 -3.52 15.29 3.75
N THR A 84 -4.35 15.08 2.73
CA THR A 84 -5.82 15.20 2.81
C THR A 84 -6.43 13.89 2.36
N LEU A 85 -7.39 13.36 3.13
CA LEU A 85 -8.08 12.10 2.84
C LEU A 85 -9.59 12.33 2.75
N THR A 86 -10.23 11.66 1.80
CA THR A 86 -11.68 11.66 1.59
C THR A 86 -12.15 10.31 1.05
N PRO A 87 -13.25 9.73 1.56
CA PRO A 87 -13.88 8.56 0.94
C PRO A 87 -14.28 8.81 -0.51
N THR A 88 -14.17 7.80 -1.36
CA THR A 88 -14.62 7.87 -2.76
C THR A 88 -16.14 7.90 -2.86
N ASP A 89 -16.81 7.17 -1.98
CA ASP A 89 -18.24 6.92 -2.04
C ASP A 89 -18.99 7.99 -1.24
N SER A 90 -20.05 8.53 -1.84
CA SER A 90 -20.88 9.53 -1.16
C SER A 90 -21.53 8.95 0.09
N GLY A 91 -21.43 9.67 1.21
CA GLY A 91 -21.96 9.23 2.50
C GLY A 91 -21.08 8.21 3.25
N ALA A 92 -19.99 7.74 2.65
CA ALA A 92 -19.02 6.91 3.35
C ALA A 92 -18.16 7.75 4.31
N THR A 93 -17.52 7.05 5.26
CA THR A 93 -16.67 7.66 6.29
C THR A 93 -15.33 6.95 6.35
N ILE A 94 -14.31 7.62 6.89
CA ILE A 94 -12.95 7.05 6.96
C ILE A 94 -12.88 5.98 8.05
N ASN A 95 -12.25 4.85 7.70
CA ASN A 95 -12.14 3.64 8.48
C ASN A 95 -10.82 2.89 8.18
N ILE A 96 -9.69 3.61 8.16
CA ILE A 96 -8.40 3.09 7.71
C ILE A 96 -7.46 2.78 8.89
N SER A 97 -6.84 1.60 8.90
CA SER A 97 -5.80 1.27 9.87
C SER A 97 -4.48 1.92 9.51
N LYS A 98 -3.64 2.17 10.51
CA LYS A 98 -2.28 2.71 10.32
C LYS A 98 -1.49 1.89 9.30
N GLY A 99 -1.46 0.57 9.48
CA GLY A 99 -0.70 -0.31 8.58
C GLY A 99 -1.19 -0.29 7.13
N ARG A 100 -2.51 -0.17 6.88
CA ARG A 100 -3.03 -0.03 5.51
C ARG A 100 -2.60 1.31 4.91
N TRP A 101 -2.75 2.38 5.69
CA TRP A 101 -2.39 3.73 5.28
C TRP A 101 -0.90 3.84 4.89
N GLU A 102 -0.01 3.34 5.74
CA GLU A 102 1.44 3.34 5.48
C GLU A 102 1.81 2.58 4.19
N GLN A 103 1.14 1.47 3.88
CA GLN A 103 1.38 0.72 2.64
C GLN A 103 0.86 1.44 1.39
N CYS A 104 -0.28 2.13 1.49
CA CYS A 104 -0.78 2.99 0.41
C CYS A 104 0.19 4.14 0.13
N ILE A 105 0.75 4.77 1.16
CA ILE A 105 1.78 5.81 0.96
C ILE A 105 3.03 5.22 0.33
N LYS A 106 3.54 4.11 0.85
CA LYS A 106 4.76 3.46 0.33
C LYS A 106 4.62 3.10 -1.16
N SER A 107 3.46 2.62 -1.58
CA SER A 107 3.20 2.28 -2.99
C SER A 107 3.02 3.52 -3.88
N ALA A 108 2.38 4.59 -3.39
CA ALA A 108 2.34 5.87 -4.10
C ALA A 108 3.74 6.44 -4.33
N GLU A 109 4.61 6.36 -3.32
CA GLU A 109 5.99 6.88 -3.36
C GLU A 109 6.95 6.03 -4.19
N ALA A 110 6.63 4.76 -4.40
CA ALA A 110 7.32 3.94 -5.39
C ALA A 110 7.12 4.46 -6.83
N THR A 111 6.03 5.21 -7.08
CA THR A 111 5.72 5.81 -8.38
C THR A 111 6.16 7.27 -8.44
N CYS A 112 5.87 8.05 -7.40
CA CYS A 112 6.25 9.46 -7.28
C CYS A 112 7.44 9.60 -6.35
N THR A 113 8.63 9.81 -6.93
CA THR A 113 9.90 9.93 -6.20
C THR A 113 9.82 10.90 -5.02
N ASN A 114 10.53 10.56 -3.95
CA ASN A 114 10.53 11.26 -2.66
C ASN A 114 10.62 12.79 -2.83
N GLY A 115 9.63 13.48 -2.27
CA GLY A 115 9.49 14.93 -2.33
C GLY A 115 8.50 15.45 -3.36
N SER A 116 7.92 14.59 -4.21
CA SER A 116 6.86 14.99 -5.14
C SER A 116 5.50 15.15 -4.43
N ALA A 117 4.72 16.14 -4.85
CA ALA A 117 3.28 16.16 -4.55
C ALA A 117 2.54 15.15 -5.45
N TYR A 118 1.48 14.54 -4.94
CA TYR A 118 0.73 13.54 -5.68
C TYR A 118 -0.71 13.37 -5.19
N THR A 119 -1.55 12.80 -6.05
CA THR A 119 -2.86 12.23 -5.69
C THR A 119 -2.84 10.73 -5.91
N ALA A 120 -3.58 9.98 -5.10
CA ALA A 120 -3.77 8.55 -5.29
C ALA A 120 -5.04 8.05 -4.59
N THR A 121 -5.41 6.80 -4.84
CA THR A 121 -6.52 6.10 -4.21
C THR A 121 -5.98 4.92 -3.42
N CYS A 122 -6.32 4.83 -2.13
CA CYS A 122 -5.98 3.71 -1.28
C CYS A 122 -7.18 2.74 -1.26
N PRO A 123 -7.03 1.49 -1.76
CA PRO A 123 -8.13 0.54 -1.76
C PRO A 123 -8.63 0.22 -0.34
N GLY A 124 -9.94 0.25 -0.16
CA GLY A 124 -10.61 0.15 1.13
C GLY A 124 -10.29 1.31 2.06
N GLY A 125 -10.44 1.08 3.37
CA GLY A 125 -10.15 2.12 4.37
C GLY A 125 -11.23 3.18 4.52
N ALA A 126 -12.33 3.09 3.78
CA ALA A 126 -13.60 3.75 4.09
C ALA A 126 -14.59 2.75 4.71
N SER A 127 -15.71 3.24 5.25
CA SER A 127 -16.84 2.40 5.67
C SER A 127 -17.47 1.65 4.49
N THR A 128 -17.36 2.23 3.29
CA THR A 128 -17.71 1.62 2.01
C THR A 128 -16.82 2.27 0.95
N GLY A 129 -16.28 1.47 0.03
CA GLY A 129 -15.36 1.95 -1.01
C GLY A 129 -13.95 2.26 -0.49
N ASP A 130 -13.29 3.17 -1.20
CA ASP A 130 -11.87 3.47 -1.08
C ASP A 130 -11.64 4.86 -0.46
N ILE A 131 -10.37 5.20 -0.25
CA ILE A 131 -9.96 6.53 0.19
C ILE A 131 -9.15 7.22 -0.92
N ASN A 132 -9.65 8.34 -1.42
CA ASN A 132 -8.81 9.27 -2.16
C ASN A 132 -7.92 10.05 -1.20
N PHE A 133 -6.66 10.22 -1.57
CA PHE A 133 -5.73 11.03 -0.80
C PHE A 133 -4.82 11.88 -1.70
N GLU A 134 -4.40 13.00 -1.13
CA GLU A 134 -3.51 13.95 -1.77
C GLU A 134 -2.38 14.35 -0.81
N LEU A 135 -1.15 14.37 -1.32
CA LEU A 135 -0.01 15.03 -0.69
C LEU A 135 0.27 16.33 -1.42
N THR A 136 0.20 17.45 -0.70
CA THR A 136 0.55 18.79 -1.21
C THR A 136 1.70 19.39 -0.42
N LYS A 137 2.42 20.31 -1.08
CA LYS A 137 3.32 21.23 -0.41
C LYS A 137 2.55 22.42 0.14
N GLN A 138 2.83 22.82 1.38
CA GLN A 138 2.25 24.03 2.01
C GLN A 138 3.13 25.27 1.81
#